data_AF-A0A0B6YFT1-F1
#
_entry.id   AF-A0A0B6YFT1-F1
#
_cell.length_a   1.000
_cell.length_b   1.000
_cell.length_c   1.000
_cell.angle_alpha   90.00
_cell.angle_beta   90.00
_cell.angle_gamma   90.00
#
_symmetry.space_group_name_H-M   'P 1'
#
loop_
_entity.id
_entity.type
_entity.pdbx_description
1 polymer ?
#
loop_
_entity_poly.entity_id
_entity_poly.type
_entity_poly.pdbx_seq_one_letter_code
_entity_poly.pdbx_strand_id
1 'polypeptide(L)'
;PPKPQRPPTLVEPDGKRYSLKDKKVDYMGFSFNFRSSSLSGPAIYDVRYKGKRIAYEIALSEIAVFYSGHAAYQQTTNYVDSGELLGIWSNSLVPGADCPETATLISSAFMAQNKREPNVYKASFCLFEQNNGYPLRRHLSYEFDA
;
A
#
# COMPACT_ATOMS: atom_id res chain seq x y z
N PRO A 1 3.44 -27.24 -15.96
CA PRO A 1 3.51 -28.68 -15.61
C PRO A 1 2.26 -29.39 -16.16
N PRO A 2 2.33 -30.70 -16.50
CA PRO A 2 1.19 -31.46 -17.03
C PRO A 2 0.01 -31.60 -16.05
N LYS A 3 0.20 -31.27 -14.77
CA LYS A 3 -0.86 -31.04 -13.79
C LYS A 3 -0.70 -29.65 -13.18
N PRO A 4 -1.78 -28.91 -12.88
CA PRO A 4 -1.69 -27.68 -12.10
C PRO A 4 -1.00 -27.94 -10.76
N GLN A 5 0.02 -27.14 -10.46
CA GLN A 5 0.72 -27.16 -9.17
C GLN A 5 0.41 -25.87 -8.41
N ARG A 6 0.61 -25.87 -7.10
CA ARG A 6 0.46 -24.65 -6.29
C ARG A 6 1.44 -23.58 -6.78
N PRO A 7 1.05 -22.29 -6.78
CA PRO A 7 1.97 -21.23 -7.11
C PRO A 7 3.09 -21.14 -6.06
N PRO A 8 4.25 -20.54 -6.42
CA PRO A 8 5.24 -20.15 -5.43
C PRO A 8 4.60 -19.23 -4.37
N THR A 9 4.94 -19.45 -3.11
CA THR A 9 4.45 -18.64 -1.99
C THR A 9 5.60 -17.95 -1.28
N LEU A 10 5.34 -16.72 -0.82
CA LEU A 10 6.23 -16.02 0.08
C LEU A 10 6.12 -16.65 1.48
N VAL A 11 7.25 -16.82 2.15
CA VAL A 11 7.32 -17.27 3.55
C VAL A 11 8.15 -16.29 4.37
N GLU A 12 7.85 -16.20 5.66
CA GLU A 12 8.59 -15.39 6.65
C GLU A 12 9.19 -16.33 7.71
N PRO A 13 10.35 -16.97 7.46
CA PRO A 13 10.88 -18.03 8.32
C PRO A 13 11.13 -17.60 9.77
N ASP A 14 11.62 -16.38 9.95
CA ASP A 14 11.90 -15.77 11.26
C ASP A 14 10.77 -14.84 11.72
N GLY A 15 9.61 -14.90 11.07
CA GLY A 15 8.50 -13.98 11.25
C GLY A 15 8.76 -12.59 10.66
N LYS A 16 7.92 -11.63 11.08
CA LYS A 16 7.90 -10.25 10.55
C LYS A 16 9.09 -9.45 11.05
N ARG A 17 9.85 -8.86 10.13
CA ARG A 17 11.01 -7.99 10.45
C ARG A 17 10.65 -6.50 10.58
N TYR A 18 9.37 -6.18 10.46
CA TYR A 18 8.81 -4.87 10.77
C TYR A 18 7.95 -4.98 12.03
N SER A 19 7.76 -3.86 12.71
CA SER A 19 6.75 -3.73 13.77
C SER A 19 5.66 -2.75 13.36
N LEU A 20 4.45 -3.04 13.84
CA LEU A 20 3.30 -2.18 13.69
C LEU A 20 2.70 -1.96 15.07
N LYS A 21 2.70 -0.72 15.53
CA LYS A 21 1.99 -0.31 16.74
C LYS A 21 1.01 0.80 16.39
N ASP A 22 -0.27 0.53 16.56
CA ASP A 22 -1.37 1.40 16.15
C ASP A 22 -1.30 1.75 14.65
N LYS A 23 -0.81 2.95 14.33
CA LYS A 23 -0.61 3.46 12.97
C LYS A 23 0.84 3.79 12.65
N LYS A 24 1.77 3.40 13.52
CA LYS A 24 3.21 3.60 13.33
C LYS A 24 3.88 2.29 12.88
N VAL A 25 4.66 2.40 11.82
CA VAL A 25 5.49 1.32 11.29
C VAL A 25 6.95 1.64 11.61
N ASP A 26 7.68 0.65 12.12
CA ASP A 26 9.13 0.68 12.21
C ASP A 26 9.69 -0.53 11.43
N TYR A 27 10.63 -0.29 10.51
CA TYR A 27 11.24 -1.33 9.68
C TYR A 27 12.71 -1.00 9.39
N MET A 28 13.62 -1.78 9.97
CA MET A 28 15.06 -1.60 9.86
C MET A 28 15.49 -0.19 10.33
N GLY A 29 15.73 0.73 9.38
CA GLY A 29 16.06 2.13 9.67
C GLY A 29 14.90 3.10 9.42
N PHE A 30 13.80 2.64 8.81
CA PHE A 30 12.64 3.46 8.51
C PHE A 30 11.66 3.52 9.67
N SER A 31 11.05 4.68 9.87
CA SER A 31 9.84 4.80 10.66
C SER A 31 8.89 5.82 10.05
N PHE A 32 7.59 5.55 10.11
CA PHE A 32 6.55 6.43 9.59
C PHE A 32 5.19 6.10 10.25
N ASN A 33 4.28 7.06 10.21
CA ASN A 33 2.87 6.85 10.53
C ASN A 33 2.07 6.81 9.24
N PHE A 34 0.93 6.11 9.21
CA PHE A 34 0.04 6.10 8.05
C PHE A 34 -1.40 6.42 8.43
N ARG A 35 -2.14 7.01 7.50
CA ARG A 35 -3.57 7.32 7.62
C ARG A 35 -4.23 7.19 6.25
N SER A 36 -5.54 6.99 6.25
CA SER A 36 -6.38 7.24 5.09
C SER A 36 -7.32 8.42 5.37
N SER A 37 -7.35 9.40 4.48
CA SER A 37 -8.37 10.44 4.40
C SER A 37 -9.59 9.87 3.72
N SER A 38 -10.81 10.16 4.22
CA SER A 38 -12.03 9.79 3.49
C SER A 38 -12.14 10.47 2.13
N LEU A 39 -11.51 11.63 1.97
CA LEU A 39 -11.54 12.41 0.73
C LEU A 39 -10.51 11.93 -0.28
N SER A 40 -9.23 11.99 0.09
CA SER A 40 -8.09 11.82 -0.83
C SER A 40 -7.37 10.48 -0.69
N GLY A 41 -7.77 9.63 0.26
CA GLY A 41 -7.17 8.31 0.45
C GLY A 41 -5.84 8.31 1.21
N PRO A 42 -4.87 7.47 0.82
CA PRO A 42 -3.72 7.11 1.66
C PRO A 42 -2.67 8.23 1.80
N ALA A 43 -2.06 8.28 2.97
CA ALA A 43 -0.94 9.16 3.28
C ALA A 43 -0.01 8.53 4.34
N ILE A 44 1.27 8.89 4.27
CA ILE A 44 2.27 8.59 5.31
C ILE A 44 2.89 9.89 5.85
N TYR A 45 3.19 9.88 7.15
CA TYR A 45 3.60 11.06 7.91
C TYR A 45 4.83 10.78 8.77
N ASP A 46 5.60 11.83 9.05
CA ASP A 46 6.85 11.80 9.83
C ASP A 46 7.80 10.70 9.35
N VAL A 47 8.01 10.62 8.03
CA VAL A 47 8.87 9.60 7.42
C VAL A 47 10.32 9.89 7.79
N ARG A 48 10.94 8.94 8.46
CA ARG A 48 12.32 9.02 8.95
C ARG A 48 13.14 7.87 8.43
N TYR A 49 14.44 8.13 8.27
CA TYR A 49 15.46 7.11 8.08
C TYR A 49 16.60 7.34 9.08
N LYS A 50 16.94 6.31 9.86
CA LYS A 50 17.95 6.36 10.93
C LYS A 50 17.75 7.56 11.88
N GLY A 51 16.51 7.78 12.30
CA GLY A 51 16.10 8.85 13.22
C GLY A 51 15.94 10.24 12.58
N LYS A 52 16.46 10.46 11.37
CA LYS A 52 16.35 11.75 10.67
C LYS A 52 15.12 11.78 9.79
N ARG A 53 14.31 12.85 9.90
CA ARG A 53 13.14 13.05 9.03
C ARG A 53 13.59 13.32 7.61
N ILE A 54 13.02 12.59 6.66
CA ILE A 54 13.23 12.75 5.22
C ILE A 54 12.00 13.33 4.51
N ALA A 55 10.80 13.12 5.06
CA ALA A 55 9.58 13.76 4.60
C ALA A 55 8.63 13.98 5.78
N TYR A 56 7.97 15.14 5.82
CA TYR A 56 6.90 15.37 6.79
C TYR A 56 5.62 14.63 6.39
N GLU A 57 5.26 14.69 5.10
CA GLU A 57 4.05 14.10 4.54
C GLU A 57 4.33 13.63 3.11
N ILE A 58 3.85 12.44 2.78
CA ILE A 58 3.71 11.93 1.42
C ILE A 58 2.28 11.42 1.31
N ALA A 59 1.46 12.11 0.53
CA ALA A 59 0.02 11.87 0.48
C ALA A 59 -0.50 11.92 -0.95
N LEU A 60 -1.49 11.07 -1.25
CA LEU A 60 -2.28 11.21 -2.47
C LEU A 60 -3.11 12.49 -2.39
N SER A 61 -2.99 13.34 -3.42
CA SER A 61 -3.75 14.58 -3.52
C SER A 61 -5.03 14.39 -4.33
N GLU A 62 -4.93 13.75 -5.50
CA GLU A 62 -6.06 13.55 -6.42
C GLU A 62 -5.79 12.40 -7.40
N ILE A 63 -6.86 11.79 -7.91
CA ILE A 63 -6.86 10.98 -9.14
C ILE A 63 -7.84 11.62 -10.12
N ALA A 64 -7.35 11.96 -11.31
CA ALA A 64 -8.17 12.56 -12.35
C ALA A 64 -8.20 11.66 -13.60
N VAL A 65 -9.38 11.41 -14.14
CA VAL A 65 -9.58 10.57 -15.33
C VAL A 65 -10.43 11.34 -16.35
N PHE A 66 -9.77 11.80 -17.41
CA PHE A 66 -10.40 12.57 -18.49
C PHE A 66 -10.78 11.62 -19.63
N TYR A 67 -12.07 11.53 -19.95
CA TYR A 67 -12.55 10.69 -21.03
C TYR A 67 -12.71 11.48 -22.34
N SER A 68 -12.68 10.74 -23.43
CA SER A 68 -13.13 11.21 -24.74
C SER A 68 -13.83 10.08 -25.47
N GLY A 69 -14.79 10.39 -26.33
CA GLY A 69 -15.53 9.38 -27.09
C GLY A 69 -16.57 9.99 -28.02
N HIS A 70 -17.22 9.16 -28.84
CA HIS A 70 -18.28 9.63 -29.74
C HIS A 70 -19.60 9.86 -28.98
N ALA A 71 -19.87 9.08 -27.94
CA ALA A 71 -21.08 9.23 -27.13
C ALA A 71 -20.99 10.49 -26.25
N ALA A 72 -22.08 11.25 -26.15
CA ALA A 72 -22.13 12.51 -25.39
C ALA A 72 -21.66 12.38 -23.93
N TYR A 73 -21.98 11.25 -23.27
CA TYR A 73 -21.48 10.96 -21.93
C TYR A 73 -19.95 10.92 -21.88
N GLN A 74 -19.31 10.16 -22.78
CA GLN A 74 -17.86 10.06 -22.83
C GLN A 74 -17.17 11.36 -23.26
N GLN A 75 -17.87 12.25 -23.99
CA GLN A 75 -17.35 13.56 -24.39
C GLN A 75 -17.21 14.54 -23.23
N THR A 76 -18.06 14.40 -22.19
CA THR A 76 -18.13 15.37 -21.10
C THR A 76 -17.67 14.80 -19.75
N THR A 77 -17.49 13.48 -19.65
CA THR A 77 -17.05 12.82 -18.42
C THR A 77 -15.58 13.11 -18.12
N ASN A 78 -15.38 13.83 -17.02
CA ASN A 78 -14.07 14.03 -16.40
C ASN A 78 -14.24 13.73 -14.90
N TYR A 79 -13.57 12.69 -14.43
CA TYR A 79 -13.57 12.32 -13.01
C TYR A 79 -12.44 13.01 -12.27
N VAL A 80 -12.78 13.46 -11.07
CA VAL A 80 -11.88 14.01 -10.06
C VAL A 80 -12.28 13.30 -8.77
N ASP A 81 -11.59 12.20 -8.47
CA ASP A 81 -12.09 11.14 -7.58
C ASP A 81 -12.22 11.57 -6.12
N SER A 82 -11.52 12.63 -5.70
CA SER A 82 -11.74 13.23 -4.37
C SER A 82 -13.18 13.72 -4.21
N GLY A 83 -13.83 14.18 -5.27
CA GLY A 83 -15.25 14.57 -5.26
C GLY A 83 -16.19 13.41 -4.88
N GLU A 84 -15.76 12.17 -5.12
CA GLU A 84 -16.48 10.94 -4.80
C GLU A 84 -16.00 10.27 -3.50
N LEU A 85 -15.19 10.98 -2.70
CA LEU A 85 -14.63 10.49 -1.44
C LEU A 85 -13.77 9.23 -1.61
N LEU A 86 -12.76 9.28 -2.49
CA LEU A 86 -11.84 8.17 -2.81
C LEU A 86 -11.49 7.24 -1.63
N GLY A 87 -11.21 7.79 -0.45
CA GLY A 87 -10.82 7.01 0.72
C GLY A 87 -11.87 6.01 1.21
N ILE A 88 -13.17 6.35 1.14
CA ILE A 88 -14.24 5.46 1.62
C ILE A 88 -14.45 4.24 0.71
N TRP A 89 -13.85 4.26 -0.48
CA TRP A 89 -13.85 3.15 -1.44
C TRP A 89 -12.66 2.19 -1.26
N SER A 90 -11.90 2.32 -0.16
CA SER A 90 -10.82 1.40 0.22
C SER A 90 -11.39 0.06 0.70
N ASN A 91 -11.84 -0.76 -0.26
CA ASN A 91 -12.46 -2.06 -0.03
C ASN A 91 -11.47 -3.09 0.56
N SER A 92 -12.01 -4.19 1.05
CA SER A 92 -11.23 -5.25 1.71
C SER A 92 -10.28 -5.94 0.72
N LEU A 93 -9.00 -6.02 1.09
CA LEU A 93 -7.98 -6.77 0.37
C LEU A 93 -8.15 -8.28 0.59
N VAL A 94 -7.94 -9.07 -0.46
CA VAL A 94 -7.98 -10.53 -0.48
C VAL A 94 -6.56 -11.10 -0.30
N PRO A 95 -6.25 -11.75 0.85
CA PRO A 95 -4.93 -12.35 1.07
C PRO A 95 -4.61 -13.44 0.04
N GLY A 96 -3.37 -13.44 -0.45
CA GLY A 96 -2.92 -14.31 -1.53
C GLY A 96 -3.24 -13.81 -2.95
N ALA A 97 -4.15 -12.84 -3.10
CA ALA A 97 -4.47 -12.22 -4.38
C ALA A 97 -3.98 -10.76 -4.45
N ASP A 98 -4.40 -9.91 -3.51
CA ASP A 98 -4.03 -8.48 -3.49
C ASP A 98 -2.71 -8.23 -2.74
N CYS A 99 -2.42 -9.06 -1.72
CA CYS A 99 -1.20 -9.02 -0.93
C CYS A 99 -0.74 -10.45 -0.59
N PRO A 100 0.52 -10.68 -0.21
CA PRO A 100 0.96 -12.01 0.26
C PRO A 100 0.11 -12.53 1.41
N GLU A 101 -0.09 -13.85 1.49
CA GLU A 101 -0.87 -14.49 2.57
C GLU A 101 -0.31 -14.19 3.97
N THR A 102 1.00 -13.93 4.07
CA THR A 102 1.70 -13.60 5.32
C THR A 102 1.52 -12.14 5.77
N ALA A 103 0.90 -11.29 4.94
CA ALA A 103 0.78 -9.87 5.20
C ALA A 103 -0.01 -9.56 6.47
N THR A 104 0.35 -8.46 7.15
CA THR A 104 -0.46 -7.89 8.23
C THR A 104 -1.60 -7.08 7.62
N LEU A 105 -2.84 -7.55 7.77
CA LEU A 105 -4.03 -6.83 7.33
C LEU A 105 -4.47 -5.82 8.37
N ILE A 106 -4.81 -4.62 7.93
CA ILE A 106 -5.12 -3.49 8.79
C ILE A 106 -6.44 -2.88 8.35
N SER A 107 -7.35 -2.74 9.31
CA SER A 107 -8.64 -2.09 9.10
C SER A 107 -8.54 -0.57 9.19
N SER A 108 -9.42 0.09 8.44
CA SER A 108 -9.70 1.53 8.54
C SER A 108 -11.14 1.74 8.96
N ALA A 109 -11.43 2.93 9.47
CA ALA A 109 -12.77 3.32 9.84
C ALA A 109 -13.03 4.75 9.39
N PHE A 110 -14.19 4.98 8.78
CA PHE A 110 -14.62 6.28 8.29
C PHE A 110 -16.02 6.60 8.80
N MET A 111 -16.27 7.87 9.12
CA MET A 111 -17.61 8.34 9.45
C MET A 111 -18.42 8.52 8.17
N ALA A 112 -19.63 7.97 8.14
CA ALA A 112 -20.60 8.24 7.09
C ALA A 112 -21.63 9.26 7.57
N GLN A 113 -22.10 10.12 6.66
CA GLN A 113 -23.07 11.18 7.00
C GLN A 113 -24.40 10.65 7.54
N ASN A 114 -24.77 9.41 7.17
CA ASN A 114 -26.05 8.80 7.50
C ASN A 114 -26.00 7.81 8.68
N LYS A 115 -24.87 7.71 9.39
CA LYS A 115 -24.70 6.78 10.52
C LYS A 115 -24.07 7.48 11.72
N ARG A 116 -24.45 7.03 12.92
CA ARG A 116 -23.86 7.49 14.19
C ARG A 116 -22.53 6.81 14.51
N GLU A 117 -22.34 5.59 14.02
CA GLU A 117 -21.13 4.79 14.23
C GLU A 117 -20.22 4.81 12.98
N PRO A 118 -18.89 4.72 13.14
CA PRO A 118 -17.97 4.58 12.02
C PRO A 118 -18.21 3.30 11.22
N ASN A 119 -18.15 3.41 9.89
CA ASN A 119 -18.04 2.24 9.02
C ASN A 119 -16.63 1.68 9.10
N VAL A 120 -16.48 0.42 9.51
CA VAL A 120 -15.20 -0.28 9.56
C VAL A 120 -14.98 -1.07 8.28
N TYR A 121 -13.91 -0.73 7.56
CA TYR A 121 -13.45 -1.41 6.36
C TYR A 121 -12.33 -2.36 6.76
N LYS A 122 -12.65 -3.66 6.76
CA LYS A 122 -11.72 -4.71 7.16
C LYS A 122 -10.63 -4.86 6.09
N ALA A 123 -9.38 -5.10 6.52
CA ALA A 123 -8.27 -5.38 5.60
C ALA A 123 -8.12 -4.34 4.47
N SER A 124 -8.37 -3.06 4.74
CA SER A 124 -8.22 -1.96 3.76
C SER A 124 -6.76 -1.60 3.45
N PHE A 125 -5.83 -2.04 4.30
CA PHE A 125 -4.40 -1.93 4.08
C PHE A 125 -3.74 -3.28 4.37
N CYS A 126 -2.63 -3.54 3.69
CA CYS A 126 -1.74 -4.63 4.04
C CYS A 126 -0.31 -4.11 4.21
N LEU A 127 0.38 -4.62 5.21
CA LEU A 127 1.80 -4.37 5.45
C LEU A 127 2.55 -5.70 5.36
N PHE A 128 3.58 -5.74 4.52
CA PHE A 128 4.39 -6.94 4.30
C PHE A 128 5.80 -6.57 3.88
N GLU A 129 6.72 -7.51 4.07
CA GLU A 129 8.06 -7.44 3.49
C GLU A 129 8.11 -8.34 2.26
N GLN A 130 8.71 -7.87 1.17
CA GLN A 130 8.80 -8.62 -0.08
C GLN A 130 10.25 -8.82 -0.49
N ASN A 131 10.61 -10.06 -0.81
CA ASN A 131 11.85 -10.34 -1.52
C ASN A 131 11.66 -10.03 -3.02
N ASN A 132 12.44 -9.09 -3.53
CA ASN A 132 12.34 -8.64 -4.93
C ASN A 132 12.97 -9.62 -5.95
N GLY A 133 13.66 -10.66 -5.50
CA GLY A 133 14.27 -11.68 -6.36
C GLY A 133 15.58 -11.25 -7.04
N TYR A 134 16.08 -10.05 -6.75
CA TYR A 134 17.37 -9.54 -7.24
C TYR A 134 18.16 -8.84 -6.13
N PRO A 135 19.51 -8.83 -6.20
CA PRO A 135 20.33 -8.21 -5.17
C PRO A 135 20.25 -6.68 -5.26
N LEU A 136 20.30 -6.00 -4.10
CA LEU A 136 20.42 -4.53 -4.05
C LEU A 136 21.73 -4.03 -4.67
N ARG A 137 22.82 -4.79 -4.47
CA ARG A 137 24.15 -4.52 -5.03
C ARG A 137 24.92 -5.84 -5.16
N ARG A 138 25.66 -6.01 -6.26
CA ARG A 138 26.64 -7.09 -6.41
C ARG A 138 27.88 -6.58 -7.15
N HIS A 139 29.04 -7.12 -6.83
CA HIS A 139 30.28 -6.90 -7.56
C HIS A 139 30.99 -8.25 -7.69
N LEU A 140 31.61 -8.50 -8.84
CA LEU A 140 32.41 -9.68 -9.10
C LEU A 140 33.71 -9.21 -9.72
N SER A 141 34.81 -9.41 -9.00
CA SER A 141 36.17 -9.19 -9.49
C SER A 141 36.83 -10.54 -9.69
N TYR A 142 37.57 -10.69 -10.79
CA TYR A 142 38.49 -11.80 -11.00
C TYR A 142 39.90 -11.24 -10.83
N GLU A 143 40.71 -11.88 -9.98
CA GLU A 143 42.15 -11.67 -10.00
C GLU A 143 42.72 -12.44 -11.19
N PHE A 144 43.54 -11.77 -12.00
CA PHE A 144 44.40 -12.47 -12.96
C PHE A 144 45.69 -12.81 -12.22
N ASP A 145 45.99 -14.11 -12.10
CA ASP A 145 47.34 -14.54 -11.73
C ASP A 145 48.32 -14.04 -12.80
N ALA A 146 49.38 -13.34 -12.36
CA ALA A 146 50.37 -12.65 -13.18
C ALA A 146 51.26 -13.60 -14.01
#